data_AF-A0A7J9M0C0-F1
#
_entry.id   AF-A0A7J9M0C0-F1
#
_cell.length_a   1.000
_cell.length_b   1.000
_cell.length_c   1.000
_cell.angle_alpha   90.00
_cell.angle_beta   90.00
_cell.angle_gamma   90.00
#
_symmetry.space_group_name_H-M   'P 1'
#
loop_
_entity.id
_entity.type
_entity.pdbx_description
1 polymer ?
#
loop_
_entity_poly.entity_id
_entity_poly.type
_entity_poly.pdbx_seq_one_letter_code
_entity_poly.pdbx_strand_id
1 'polypeptide(L)'
;KNAQQKTNGKLWNSSSEALTLTDKKVWQGSHYAEFPEIIEDGDASEFTHESVTDDADSHGSVAGLVYRRRDGTKWVVAWSNPLDENNKV
;
A
#
# COMPACT_ATOMS: atom_id res chain seq x y z
N LYS A 1 0.12 -23.20 -12.62
CA LYS A 1 0.79 -22.34 -11.62
C LYS A 1 0.10 -20.99 -11.72
N ASN A 2 -0.72 -20.63 -10.74
CA ASN A 2 -1.32 -19.29 -10.70
C ASN A 2 -0.19 -18.29 -10.43
N ALA A 3 -0.14 -17.21 -11.20
CA ALA A 3 0.88 -16.19 -11.01
C ALA A 3 0.64 -15.49 -9.66
N GLN A 4 1.71 -15.28 -8.89
CA GLN A 4 1.66 -14.49 -7.67
C GLN A 4 1.27 -13.05 -8.05
N GLN A 5 0.22 -12.50 -7.44
CA GLN A 5 -0.17 -11.11 -7.67
C GLN A 5 0.77 -10.19 -6.91
N LYS A 6 1.26 -9.14 -7.58
CA LYS A 6 2.23 -8.19 -7.02
C LYS A 6 1.85 -6.77 -7.39
N THR A 7 1.85 -5.90 -6.38
CA THR A 7 1.67 -4.46 -6.55
C THR A 7 2.97 -3.76 -6.22
N ASN A 8 3.52 -3.03 -7.19
CA ASN A 8 4.64 -2.12 -6.98
C ASN A 8 4.07 -0.70 -6.91
N GLY A 9 4.24 -0.03 -5.77
CA GLY A 9 3.75 1.32 -5.56
C GLY A 9 4.89 2.33 -5.48
N LYS A 10 4.64 3.54 -5.98
CA LYS A 10 5.50 4.71 -5.78
C LYS A 10 4.64 5.85 -5.26
N LEU A 11 4.96 6.32 -4.06
CA LEU A 11 4.26 7.41 -3.39
C LEU A 11 5.12 8.66 -3.47
N TRP A 12 4.60 9.71 -4.10
CA TRP A 12 5.27 11.02 -4.22
C TRP A 12 4.59 12.02 -3.27
N ASN A 13 5.38 12.68 -2.43
CA ASN A 13 4.89 13.74 -1.56
C ASN A 13 5.24 15.12 -2.11
N SER A 14 4.21 15.95 -2.32
CA SER A 14 4.36 17.37 -2.70
C SER A 14 3.49 18.27 -1.83
N SER A 15 3.25 17.85 -0.59
CA SER A 15 2.30 18.46 0.34
C SER A 15 2.90 19.56 1.23
N SER A 16 4.13 20.00 0.95
CA SER A 16 4.91 20.99 1.74
C SER A 16 5.23 20.57 3.18
N GLU A 17 4.94 19.32 3.55
CA GLU A 17 5.18 18.74 4.87
C GLU A 17 5.51 17.25 4.72
N ALA A 18 6.22 16.69 5.70
CA ALA A 18 6.40 15.25 5.80
C ALA A 18 5.07 14.54 6.03
N LEU A 19 4.89 13.39 5.37
CA LEU A 19 3.78 12.47 5.58
C LEU A 19 4.22 11.30 6.44
N THR A 20 3.53 11.06 7.56
CA THR A 20 3.81 9.91 8.44
C THR A 20 2.71 8.87 8.30
N LEU A 21 3.07 7.61 8.09
CA LEU A 21 2.15 6.48 8.11
C LEU A 21 1.62 6.31 9.53
N THR A 22 0.30 6.38 9.68
CA THR A 22 -0.37 6.31 10.99
C THR A 22 -1.24 5.08 11.15
N ASP A 23 -1.70 4.50 10.04
CA ASP A 23 -2.49 3.28 10.05
C ASP A 23 -2.30 2.51 8.75
N LYS A 24 -2.50 1.20 8.82
CA LYS A 24 -2.49 0.31 7.65
C LYS A 24 -3.49 -0.82 7.84
N LYS A 25 -4.16 -1.19 6.75
CA LYS A 25 -5.02 -2.37 6.70
C LYS A 25 -4.66 -3.20 5.49
N VAL A 26 -4.27 -4.45 5.74
CA VAL A 26 -4.13 -5.47 4.69
C VAL A 26 -5.41 -6.30 4.70
N TRP A 27 -6.06 -6.41 3.54
CA TRP A 27 -7.23 -7.28 3.34
C TRP A 27 -6.83 -8.58 2.64
N GLN A 28 -5.92 -8.51 1.67
CA GLN A 28 -5.36 -9.68 0.98
C GLN A 28 -3.88 -9.45 0.69
N GLY A 29 -3.08 -10.50 0.77
CA GLY A 29 -1.63 -10.44 0.58
C GLY A 29 -0.83 -10.38 1.88
N SER A 30 0.46 -10.09 1.73
CA SER A 30 1.44 -10.19 2.82
C SER A 30 1.23 -9.13 3.89
N HIS A 31 0.87 -9.58 5.09
CA HIS A 31 0.79 -8.72 6.29
C HIS A 31 2.17 -8.26 6.78
N TYR A 32 3.24 -8.90 6.29
CA TYR A 32 4.64 -8.58 6.60
C TYR A 32 5.26 -7.59 5.61
N ALA A 33 4.48 -7.07 4.64
CA ALA A 33 4.99 -6.06 3.73
C ALA A 33 5.41 -4.80 4.48
N GLU A 34 6.58 -4.30 4.10
CA GLU A 34 7.12 -3.04 4.59
C GLU A 34 6.58 -1.89 3.73
N PHE A 35 5.98 -0.91 4.40
CA PHE A 35 5.46 0.31 3.76
C PHE A 35 6.26 1.51 4.25
N PRO A 36 6.47 2.55 3.42
CA PRO A 36 7.20 3.73 3.82
C PRO A 36 6.54 4.39 5.02
N GLU A 37 7.26 4.54 6.12
CA GLU A 37 6.72 5.12 7.35
C GLU A 37 6.71 6.65 7.32
N ILE A 38 7.70 7.26 6.65
CA ILE A 38 7.84 8.70 6.49
C ILE A 38 8.19 8.99 5.04
N ILE A 39 7.51 9.97 4.45
CA ILE A 39 7.82 10.49 3.11
C ILE A 39 7.99 12.00 3.24
N GLU A 40 9.21 12.49 3.07
CA GLU A 40 9.53 13.92 3.16
C GLU A 40 8.91 14.70 1.99
N ASP A 41 8.74 16.01 2.16
CA ASP A 41 8.25 16.86 1.07
C ASP A 41 9.25 16.90 -0.09
N GLY A 42 8.75 16.74 -1.32
CA GLY A 42 9.56 16.68 -2.53
C GLY A 42 10.20 15.31 -2.78
N ASP A 43 10.02 14.34 -1.90
CA ASP A 43 10.57 12.99 -2.02
C ASP A 43 9.53 11.96 -2.50
N ALA A 44 10.07 10.81 -2.94
CA ALA A 44 9.29 9.64 -3.29
C ALA A 44 9.73 8.42 -2.47
N SER A 45 8.79 7.54 -2.18
CA SER A 45 9.10 6.23 -1.61
C SER A 45 8.41 5.11 -2.37
N GLU A 46 9.08 3.98 -2.47
CA GLU A 46 8.61 2.82 -3.22
C GLU A 46 8.28 1.67 -2.26
N PHE A 47 7.33 0.83 -2.64
CA PHE A 47 6.97 -0.36 -1.88
C PHE A 47 6.54 -1.50 -2.78
N THR A 48 6.60 -2.70 -2.23
CA THR A 48 6.11 -3.93 -2.86
C THR A 48 5.12 -4.61 -1.92
N HIS A 49 3.94 -4.97 -2.43
CA HIS A 49 2.95 -5.78 -1.70
C HIS A 49 2.52 -6.96 -2.55
N GLU A 50 2.82 -8.16 -2.05
CA GLU A 50 2.66 -9.42 -2.78
C GLU A 50 1.52 -10.25 -2.19
N SER A 51 0.85 -11.04 -3.03
CA SER A 51 -0.07 -12.07 -2.59
C SER A 51 0.66 -13.16 -1.82
N VAL A 52 0.01 -13.74 -0.82
CA VAL A 52 0.49 -14.94 -0.11
C VAL A 52 -0.08 -16.17 -0.79
N THR A 53 0.75 -17.19 -1.03
CA THR A 53 0.34 -18.44 -1.69
C THR A 53 -0.21 -19.48 -0.74
N ASP A 54 0.00 -19.28 0.57
CA ASP A 54 -0.17 -20.33 1.58
C ASP A 54 -1.55 -20.26 2.27
N ASP A 55 -2.30 -19.18 2.07
CA ASP A 55 -3.68 -19.05 2.52
C ASP A 55 -4.64 -19.22 1.34
N ALA A 56 -5.48 -20.25 1.43
CA ALA A 56 -6.44 -20.64 0.39
C ALA A 56 -7.50 -19.56 0.08
N ASP A 57 -7.60 -18.53 0.92
CA ASP A 57 -8.58 -17.44 0.80
C ASP A 57 -7.96 -16.05 0.52
N SER A 58 -6.62 -15.95 0.40
CA SER A 58 -5.91 -14.67 0.24
C SER A 58 -5.26 -14.53 -1.14
N HIS A 59 -6.09 -14.43 -2.17
CA HIS A 59 -5.65 -14.34 -3.56
C HIS A 59 -5.63 -12.89 -4.06
N GLY A 60 -4.58 -12.15 -3.73
CA GLY A 60 -4.38 -10.81 -4.27
C GLY A 60 -3.43 -9.94 -3.46
N SER A 61 -3.31 -8.69 -3.88
CA SER A 61 -2.65 -7.60 -3.18
C SER A 61 -3.70 -6.51 -2.97
N VAL A 62 -4.32 -6.50 -1.79
CA VAL A 62 -5.41 -5.56 -1.44
C VAL A 62 -5.11 -4.97 -0.07
N ALA A 63 -4.80 -3.68 -0.03
CA ALA A 63 -4.45 -3.00 1.21
C ALA A 63 -4.72 -1.49 1.12
N GLY A 64 -4.69 -0.85 2.29
CA GLY A 64 -4.92 0.57 2.48
C GLY A 64 -3.92 1.12 3.50
N LEU A 65 -3.40 2.30 3.22
CA LEU A 65 -2.44 3.04 4.02
C LEU A 65 -3.04 4.41 4.36
N VAL A 66 -2.83 4.86 5.60
CA VAL A 66 -3.27 6.18 6.05
C VAL A 66 -2.05 6.98 6.50
N TYR A 67 -1.67 7.95 5.68
CA TYR A 67 -0.66 8.94 6.00
C TYR A 67 -1.30 10.17 6.64
N ARG A 68 -0.55 10.86 7.49
CA ARG A 68 -1.01 12.06 8.20
C ARG A 68 0.03 13.16 8.10
N ARG A 69 -0.45 14.38 7.81
CA ARG A 69 0.32 15.65 7.87
C ARG A 69 0.32 16.21 9.30
N ARG A 70 1.20 17.17 9.59
CA ARG A 70 1.28 17.74 10.96
C ARG A 70 0.00 18.49 11.34
N ASP A 71 -0.62 19.13 10.36
CA ASP A 71 -1.91 19.82 10.51
C ASP A 71 -3.10 18.89 10.81
N GLY A 72 -2.90 17.56 10.75
CA GLY A 72 -3.94 16.57 11.03
C GLY A 72 -4.65 16.04 9.79
N THR A 73 -4.43 16.62 8.62
CA THR A 73 -4.98 16.13 7.35
C THR A 73 -4.48 14.71 7.09
N LYS A 74 -5.40 13.83 6.67
CA LYS A 74 -5.11 12.44 6.33
C LYS A 74 -5.10 12.24 4.82
N TRP A 75 -4.11 11.50 4.34
CA TRP A 75 -4.03 11.00 2.98
C TRP A 75 -4.21 9.49 3.00
N VAL A 76 -5.23 9.00 2.30
CA VAL A 76 -5.55 7.58 2.22
C VAL A 76 -5.15 7.07 0.85
N VAL A 77 -4.34 6.02 0.83
CA VAL A 77 -3.97 5.30 -0.39
C VAL A 77 -4.49 3.88 -0.23
N ALA A 78 -5.37 3.44 -1.13
CA ALA A 78 -5.87 2.08 -1.14
C ALA A 78 -5.71 1.50 -2.54
N TRP A 79 -5.54 0.18 -2.62
CA TRP A 79 -5.53 -0.52 -3.89
C TRP A 79 -6.19 -1.88 -3.76
N SER A 80 -6.68 -2.36 -4.89
CA SER A 80 -7.19 -3.71 -5.04
C SER A 80 -6.59 -4.33 -6.30
N ASN A 81 -5.77 -5.35 -6.12
CA ASN A 81 -5.19 -6.17 -7.19
C ASN A 81 -5.48 -7.65 -6.88
N PRO A 82 -6.75 -8.10 -7.03
CA PRO A 82 -7.15 -9.48 -6.78
C PRO A 82 -6.74 -10.40 -7.95
N LEU A 83 -6.77 -11.71 -7.74
CA LEU A 83 -6.39 -12.67 -8.79
C LEU A 83 -7.30 -12.66 -10.03
N ASP A 84 -8.62 -12.52 -9.83
CA ASP A 84 -9.64 -12.75 -10.85
C ASP A 84 -10.48 -11.51 -11.22
N GLU A 85 -10.09 -10.31 -10.77
CA GLU A 85 -10.75 -9.05 -11.15
C GLU A 85 -9.75 -7.99 -11.64
N ASN A 86 -10.30 -6.90 -12.20
CA ASN A 86 -9.50 -5.76 -12.63
C ASN A 86 -8.91 -4.99 -11.44
N ASN A 87 -7.68 -4.51 -11.64
CA ASN A 87 -6.96 -3.68 -10.68
C ASN A 87 -7.66 -2.32 -10.46
N LYS A 88 -7.65 -1.85 -9.22
CA LYS A 88 -8.25 -0.57 -8.77
C LYS A 88 -7.29 0.15 -7.82
N VAL A 89 -7.32 1.47 -7.84
CA VAL A 89 -6.63 2.39 -6.92
C VAL A 89 -7.57 3.54 -6.56
#